data_AF-A0A2R8C524-F1
#
_entry.id   AF-A0A2R8C524-F1
#
_cell.length_a   1.000
_cell.length_b   1.000
_cell.length_c   1.000
_cell.angle_alpha   90.00
_cell.angle_beta   90.00
_cell.angle_gamma   90.00
#
_symmetry.space_group_name_H-M   'P 1'
#
loop_
_entity.id
_entity.type
_entity.pdbx_description
1 polymer ?
#
loop_
_entity_poly.entity_id
_entity_poly.type
_entity_poly.pdbx_seq_one_letter_code
_entity_poly.pdbx_strand_id
1 'polypeptide(L)' 'MKTSPKVSKFSLGINVARLRKSHRDLKSQIARELRRPAPCTLALQQLKRRRLQIKDEIARCLDRLRRLEASSTLPPHMA' A
#
# COMPACT_ATOMS: atom_id res chain seq x y z
N MET A 1 -3.02 -10.51 -25.08
CA MET A 1 -3.95 -9.43 -24.65
C MET A 1 -3.12 -8.25 -24.15
N LYS A 2 -3.09 -7.12 -24.88
CA LYS A 2 -2.32 -5.93 -24.49
C LYS A 2 -3.17 -5.13 -23.51
N THR A 3 -2.85 -5.16 -22.21
CA THR A 3 -3.57 -4.39 -21.20
C THR A 3 -3.25 -2.89 -21.39
N SER A 4 -4.28 -2.09 -21.63
CA SER A 4 -4.12 -0.65 -21.83
C SER A 4 -3.51 0.01 -20.57
N PRO A 5 -2.59 0.99 -20.72
CA PRO A 5 -1.89 1.62 -19.58
C PRO A 5 -2.86 2.26 -18.56
N LYS A 6 -4.05 2.68 -19.00
CA LYS A 6 -5.13 3.21 -18.13
C LYS A 6 -5.68 2.14 -17.16
N VAL A 7 -5.87 0.90 -17.62
CA VAL A 7 -6.38 -0.22 -16.80
C VAL A 7 -5.35 -0.62 -15.72
N SER A 8 -4.06 -0.49 -16.02
CA SER A 8 -2.97 -0.74 -15.06
C SER A 8 -2.96 0.29 -13.91
N LYS A 9 -3.16 1.59 -14.20
CA LYS A 9 -3.24 2.63 -13.16
C LYS A 9 -4.42 2.41 -12.21
N PHE A 10 -5.60 2.12 -12.76
CA PHE A 10 -6.82 1.87 -11.98
C PHE A 10 -6.66 0.66 -11.03
N SER A 11 -6.13 -0.45 -11.54
CA SER A 11 -5.88 -1.65 -10.73
C SER A 11 -4.82 -1.42 -9.65
N LEU A 12 -3.77 -0.63 -9.92
CA LEU A 12 -2.81 -0.19 -8.89
C LEU A 12 -3.47 0.67 -7.81
N GLY A 13 -4.37 1.58 -8.19
CA GLY A 13 -5.15 2.40 -7.26
C GLY A 13 -6.02 1.56 -6.31
N ILE A 14 -6.72 0.56 -6.85
CA ILE A 14 -7.51 -0.40 -6.05
C ILE A 14 -6.60 -1.18 -5.09
N ASN A 15 -5.45 -1.65 -5.56
CA ASN A 15 -4.50 -2.39 -4.73
C ASN A 15 -4.00 -1.52 -3.56
N VAL A 16 -3.64 -0.25 -3.81
CA VAL A 16 -3.24 0.69 -2.75
C VAL A 16 -4.36 0.89 -1.73
N ALA A 17 -5.61 1.06 -2.18
CA ALA A 17 -6.76 1.23 -1.29
C ALA A 17 -6.97 0.00 -0.39
N ARG A 18 -6.87 -1.21 -0.95
CA ARG A 18 -6.95 -2.47 -0.21
C ARG A 18 -5.83 -2.59 0.82
N LEU A 19 -4.59 -2.34 0.42
CA LEU A 19 -3.43 -2.38 1.33
C LEU A 19 -3.56 -1.36 2.47
N ARG A 20 -4.06 -0.15 2.18
CA ARG A 20 -4.33 0.87 3.20
C ARG A 20 -5.39 0.41 4.21
N LYS A 21 -6.46 -0.28 3.75
CA LYS A 21 -7.46 -0.87 4.65
C LYS A 21 -6.81 -1.90 5.57
N SER A 22 -6.08 -2.87 5.01
CA SER A 22 -5.39 -3.89 5.81
C SER A 22 -4.37 -3.29 6.79
N HIS A 23 -3.65 -2.23 6.41
CA HIS A 23 -2.73 -1.53 7.30
C HIS A 23 -3.45 -0.88 8.49
N ARG A 24 -4.65 -0.31 8.28
CA ARG A 24 -5.48 0.22 9.38
C ARG A 24 -5.97 -0.91 10.28
N ASP A 25 -6.43 -2.02 9.71
CA ASP A 25 -6.90 -3.17 10.48
C ASP A 25 -5.79 -3.74 11.38
N LEU A 26 -4.57 -3.86 10.86
CA LEU A 26 -3.40 -4.26 11.65
C LEU A 26 -3.06 -3.26 12.77
N LYS A 27 -3.20 -1.95 12.52
CA LYS A 27 -3.03 -0.95 13.59
C LYS A 27 -4.05 -1.18 14.71
N SER A 28 -5.31 -1.44 14.38
CA SER A 28 -6.36 -1.74 15.36
C SER A 28 -6.08 -3.03 16.13
N GLN A 29 -5.60 -4.08 15.45
CA GLN A 29 -5.21 -5.34 16.09
C GLN A 29 -4.04 -5.16 17.07
N ILE A 30 -3.02 -4.40 16.68
CA ILE A 30 -1.89 -4.07 17.57
C ILE A 30 -2.38 -3.29 18.79
N ALA A 31 -3.24 -2.29 18.60
CA ALA A 31 -3.79 -1.50 19.70
C ALA A 31 -4.62 -2.35 20.66
N ARG A 32 -5.40 -3.31 20.14
CA ARG A 32 -6.16 -4.26 20.96
C ARG A 32 -5.24 -5.18 21.76
N GLU A 33 -4.20 -5.72 21.14
CA GLU A 33 -3.25 -6.61 21.81
C GLU A 33 -2.46 -5.88 22.91
N LEU A 34 -2.05 -4.63 22.67
CA LEU A 34 -1.39 -3.80 23.69
C LEU A 34 -2.27 -3.46 24.89
N ARG A 35 -3.60 -3.53 24.75
CA ARG A 35 -4.55 -3.32 25.86
C ARG A 35 -4.78 -4.58 26.69
N ARG A 36 -4.29 -5.75 26.28
CA ARG A 36 -4.39 -6.95 27.10
C ARG A 36 -3.53 -6.80 28.36
N PRO A 37 -4.01 -7.28 29.53
CA PRO A 37 -3.23 -7.24 30.78
C PRO A 37 -1.92 -8.04 30.70
N ALA A 38 -1.86 -9.05 29.83
CA ALA A 38 -0.63 -9.76 29.47
C ALA A 38 -0.55 -9.86 27.93
N PRO A 39 0.08 -8.90 27.24
CA PRO A 39 0.17 -8.91 25.78
C PRO A 39 1.10 -10.01 25.30
N CYS A 40 0.71 -10.71 24.23
CA CYS A 40 1.58 -11.70 23.60
C CYS A 40 2.65 -10.99 22.75
N THR A 41 3.89 -10.96 23.24
CA THR A 41 5.02 -10.30 22.56
C THR A 41 5.26 -10.86 21.15
N LEU A 42 5.13 -12.17 20.97
CA LEU A 42 5.29 -12.83 19.67
C LEU A 42 4.20 -12.39 18.68
N ALA A 43 2.94 -12.36 19.13
CA ALA A 43 1.83 -11.86 18.31
C ALA A 43 2.03 -10.38 17.93
N LEU A 44 2.46 -9.54 18.88
CA LEU A 44 2.77 -8.13 18.60
C LEU A 44 3.90 -7.97 17.59
N GLN A 45 4.97 -8.76 17.69
CA GLN A 45 6.07 -8.74 16.73
C GLN A 45 5.59 -9.14 15.33
N GLN A 46 4.80 -10.21 15.22
CA GLN A 46 4.23 -10.64 13.94
C GLN A 46 3.31 -9.57 13.33
N LEU A 47 2.42 -8.97 14.12
CA LEU A 47 1.53 -7.90 13.68
C LEU A 47 2.32 -6.66 13.20
N LYS A 48 3.35 -6.26 13.94
CA LYS A 48 4.22 -5.14 13.57
C LYS A 48 5.00 -5.42 12.28
N ARG A 49 5.56 -6.63 12.13
CA ARG A 49 6.24 -7.07 10.90
C ARG A 49 5.30 -7.04 9.71
N ARG A 50 4.09 -7.58 9.85
CA ARG A 50 3.08 -7.56 8.79
C ARG A 50 2.68 -6.14 8.41
N ARG A 51 2.52 -5.25 9.39
CA ARG A 51 2.23 -3.84 9.15
C ARG A 51 3.35 -3.15 8.36
N LEU A 52 4.61 -3.44 8.68
CA LEU A 52 5.78 -2.91 7.95
C LEU A 52 5.78 -3.40 6.50
N GLN A 53 5.59 -4.72 6.27
CA GLN A 53 5.52 -5.28 4.92
C GLN A 53 4.45 -4.60 4.05
N ILE A 54 3.26 -4.37 4.60
CA ILE A 54 2.17 -3.70 3.87
C ILE A 54 2.53 -2.24 3.59
N LYS A 55 3.18 -1.54 4.53
CA LYS A 55 3.66 -0.17 4.31
C LYS A 55 4.65 -0.12 3.14
N ASP A 56 5.59 -1.06 3.08
CA ASP A 56 6.58 -1.14 1.99
C ASP A 56 5.91 -1.48 0.65
N GLU A 57 4.90 -2.35 0.66
CA GLU A 57 4.11 -2.67 -0.53
C GLU A 57 3.33 -1.45 -1.05
N ILE A 58 2.71 -0.68 -0.16
CA ILE A 58 2.05 0.58 -0.51
C ILE A 58 3.04 1.54 -1.19
N ALA A 59 4.25 1.71 -0.61
CA ALA A 59 5.28 2.57 -1.18
C ALA A 59 5.64 2.14 -2.61
N ARG A 60 5.91 0.83 -2.81
CA ARG A 60 6.21 0.29 -4.15
C ARG A 60 5.08 0.52 -5.16
N CYS A 61 3.82 0.33 -4.75
CA CYS A 61 2.67 0.59 -5.62
C CYS A 61 2.54 2.08 -5.98
N LEU A 62 2.74 2.98 -5.02
CA LEU A 62 2.72 4.42 -5.25
C LEU A 62 3.85 4.87 -6.17
N ASP A 63 5.07 4.35 -6.00
CA ASP A 63 6.20 4.66 -6.87
C ASP A 63 5.96 4.16 -8.30
N ARG A 64 5.31 3.01 -8.48
CA ARG A 64 4.89 2.53 -9.80
C ARG A 64 3.82 3.43 -10.40
N LEU A 65 2.82 3.84 -9.62
CA LEU A 65 1.75 4.74 -10.08
C LEU A 65 2.33 6.08 -10.56
N ARG A 66 3.20 6.70 -9.75
CA ARG A 66 3.90 7.95 -10.09
C ARG A 66 4.70 7.82 -11.38
N ARG A 67 5.42 6.72 -11.57
CA ARG A 67 6.19 6.46 -12.81
C ARG A 67 5.28 6.35 -14.04
N LEU A 68 4.13 5.68 -13.91
CA LEU A 68 3.14 5.58 -14.98
C LEU A 68 2.44 6.91 -15.29
N GLU A 69 2.34 7.82 -14.30
CA GLU A 69 1.85 9.19 -14.49
C GLU A 69 2.85 10.04 -15.25
N ALA A 70 4.13 10.00 -14.85
CA ALA A 70 5.21 10.71 -15.55
C ALA A 70 5.36 10.27 -17.00
N SER A 71 5.22 8.97 -17.30
CA SER A 71 5.30 8.45 -18.68
C SER A 71 4.08 8.77 -19.55
N SER A 72 2.96 9.22 -18.96
CA SER A 72 1.76 9.61 -19.71
C SER A 72 1.66 11.11 -19.99
N THR A 73 2.47 11.91 -19.32
CA THR A 73 2.53 13.36 -19.51
C THR A 73 3.73 13.68 -20.40
N LEU A 74 3.56 13.57 -21.72
CA LEU A 74 4.49 14.19 -22.67
C LEU A 74 4.43 15.72 -22.53
N PRO A 75 5.56 16.44 -22.58
CA PRO A 75 5.55 17.89 -22.61
C PRO A 75 4.82 18.38 -23.88
N PRO A 76 4.02 19.47 -23.81
CA PRO A 76 3.56 20.13 -25.02
C PRO A 76 4.82 20.65 -25.73
N HIS A 77 5.00 20.21 -26.97
CA HIS A 77 6.02 20.71 -27.87
C HIS A 77 6.04 22.24 -27.87
N MET A 78 7.26 22.78 -27.99
CA MET A 78 7.56 24.21 -28.08
C MET A 78 6.61 24.93 -29.03
N ALA A 79 5.96 25.98 -28.51
CA ALA A 79 5.27 26.99 -29.28
C ALA A 79 6.27 27.94 -29.96
#